data_AF-A0A7X7QTK0-F1
#
_entry.id   AF-A0A7X7QTK0-F1
#
_cell.length_a   1.000
_cell.length_b   1.000
_cell.length_c   1.000
_cell.angle_alpha   90.00
_cell.angle_beta   90.00
_cell.angle_gamma   90.00
#
_symmetry.space_group_name_H-M   'P 1'
#
loop_
_entity.id
_entity.type
_entity.pdbx_description
1 polymer ?
#
loop_
_entity_poly.entity_id
_entity_poly.type
_entity_poly.pdbx_seq_one_letter_code
_entity_poly.pdbx_strand_id
1 'polypeptide(L)'
;MDAKKFRVLPVEQRALVAMAVLLDGREAAVYLKNDAVNGAGLHRAALDLAGQPPDLRMPFVGTMLRMALQEMEQAADSVQDPVMRGRGEVESAG
;
A
#
# COMPACT_ATOMS: atom_id res chain seq x y z
N MET A 1 -5.37 8.51 16.76
CA MET A 1 -4.75 8.17 15.47
C MET A 1 -5.42 9.00 14.38
N ASP A 2 -4.66 9.63 13.48
CA ASP A 2 -5.25 10.23 12.29
C ASP A 2 -4.97 9.34 11.08
N ALA A 3 -5.88 8.41 10.80
CA ALA A 3 -5.78 7.52 9.64
C ALA A 3 -5.67 8.30 8.31
N LYS A 4 -6.02 9.59 8.29
CA LYS A 4 -5.83 10.46 7.12
C LYS A 4 -4.35 10.58 6.76
N LYS A 5 -3.44 10.63 7.74
CA LYS A 5 -1.99 10.79 7.49
C LYS A 5 -1.34 9.55 6.89
N PHE A 6 -1.85 8.37 7.22
CA PHE A 6 -1.42 7.15 6.55
C PHE A 6 -1.99 7.06 5.14
N ARG A 7 -3.26 7.45 4.95
CA ARG A 7 -3.94 7.38 3.65
C ARG A 7 -3.34 8.30 2.58
N VAL A 8 -2.68 9.39 2.96
CA VAL A 8 -2.01 10.31 2.02
C VAL A 8 -0.67 9.77 1.48
N LEU A 9 -0.13 8.70 2.06
CA LEU A 9 1.04 8.04 1.48
C LEU A 9 0.66 7.34 0.17
N PRO A 10 1.57 7.28 -0.82
CA PRO A 10 1.45 6.40 -1.97
C PRO A 10 1.12 4.95 -1.56
N VAL A 11 0.39 4.24 -2.41
CA VAL A 11 -0.14 2.92 -2.07
C VAL A 11 0.97 1.92 -1.71
N GLU A 12 2.11 1.97 -2.39
CA GLU A 12 3.27 1.13 -2.15
C GLU A 12 3.90 1.44 -0.80
N GLN A 13 3.97 2.72 -0.43
CA GLN A 13 4.48 3.16 0.86
C GLN A 13 3.57 2.73 2.00
N ARG A 14 2.24 2.76 1.79
CA ARG A 14 1.27 2.23 2.75
C ARG A 14 1.46 0.74 2.97
N ALA A 15 1.61 -0.04 1.89
CA ALA A 15 1.88 -1.47 1.97
C ALA A 15 3.20 -1.75 2.71
N LEU A 16 4.27 -1.05 2.36
CA LEU A 16 5.59 -1.17 2.99
C LEU A 16 5.53 -0.91 4.50
N VAL A 17 4.93 0.21 4.91
CA VAL A 17 4.81 0.57 6.33
C VAL A 17 3.97 -0.47 7.07
N ALA A 18 2.86 -0.92 6.49
CA ALA A 18 2.01 -1.93 7.11
C ALA A 18 2.74 -3.27 7.28
N MET A 19 3.49 -3.72 6.28
CA MET A 19 4.34 -4.92 6.37
C MET A 19 5.39 -4.78 7.46
N ALA A 20 6.14 -3.66 7.47
CA ALA A 20 7.19 -3.43 8.46
C ALA A 20 6.63 -3.45 9.89
N VAL A 21 5.48 -2.82 10.14
CA VAL A 21 4.84 -2.81 11.47
C VAL A 21 4.27 -4.18 11.86
N LEU A 22 3.81 -4.99 10.90
CA LEU A 22 3.37 -6.37 11.19
C LEU A 22 4.53 -7.28 11.59
N LEU A 23 5.70 -7.10 10.96
CA LEU A 23 6.88 -7.93 11.20
C LEU A 23 7.64 -7.49 12.47
N ASP A 24 7.94 -6.19 12.58
CA ASP A 24 8.88 -5.66 13.58
C ASP A 24 8.21 -4.77 14.63
N GLY A 25 6.91 -4.50 14.50
CA GLY A 25 6.16 -3.69 15.45
C GLY A 25 6.75 -2.28 15.58
N ARG A 26 7.34 -1.99 16.75
CA ARG A 26 7.88 -0.66 17.07
C ARG A 26 9.21 -0.37 16.37
N GLU A 27 10.00 -1.40 16.07
CA GLU A 27 11.31 -1.24 15.43
C GLU A 27 11.19 -0.87 13.95
N ALA A 28 10.03 -1.13 13.33
CA ALA A 28 9.71 -0.79 11.95
C ALA A 28 10.07 0.67 11.59
N ALA A 29 9.82 1.60 12.51
CA ALA A 29 10.09 3.01 12.28
C ALA A 29 11.58 3.29 12.06
N VAL A 30 12.46 2.63 12.82
CA VAL A 30 13.92 2.84 12.75
C VAL A 30 14.45 2.46 11.38
N TYR A 31 14.01 1.34 10.82
CA TYR A 31 14.42 0.88 9.50
C TYR A 31 13.91 1.81 8.40
N LEU A 32 12.65 2.22 8.48
CA LEU A 32 12.01 3.08 7.47
C LEU A 32 12.56 4.51 7.45
N LYS A 33 13.11 4.98 8.57
CA LYS A 33 13.80 6.28 8.64
C LYS A 33 15.00 6.37 7.70
N ASN A 34 15.64 5.25 7.39
CA ASN A 34 16.85 5.20 6.56
C ASN A 34 16.55 5.34 5.06
N ASP A 35 15.29 5.39 4.65
CA ASP A 35 14.93 5.72 3.27
C ASP A 35 15.34 7.18 2.96
N ALA A 36 16.20 7.34 1.95
CA ALA A 36 16.83 8.62 1.62
C ALA A 36 15.84 9.68 1.10
N VAL A 37 14.68 9.27 0.61
CA VAL A 37 13.72 10.16 -0.07
C VAL A 37 12.47 10.39 0.78
N ASN A 38 11.93 9.33 1.36
CA ASN A 38 10.64 9.29 2.05
C ASN A 38 10.77 9.01 3.55
N GLY A 39 11.99 8.80 4.06
CA GLY A 39 12.21 8.22 5.39
C GLY A 39 11.54 8.96 6.55
N ALA A 40 11.44 10.29 6.49
CA ALA A 40 10.73 11.07 7.51
C ALA A 40 9.22 10.75 7.57
N GLY A 41 8.59 10.62 6.40
CA GLY A 41 7.16 10.28 6.29
C GLY A 41 6.89 8.84 6.70
N LEU A 42 7.73 7.90 6.25
CA LEU A 42 7.61 6.48 6.57
C LEU A 42 7.85 6.21 8.05
N HIS A 43 8.89 6.81 8.64
CA HIS A 43 9.19 6.71 10.07
C HIS A 43 8.00 7.18 10.91
N ARG A 44 7.42 8.33 10.59
CA ARG A 44 6.25 8.85 11.30
C ARG A 44 5.04 7.93 11.18
N ALA A 45 4.74 7.46 9.98
CA ALA A 45 3.61 6.56 9.74
C ALA A 45 3.77 5.22 10.49
N ALA A 46 4.99 4.70 10.55
CA ALA A 46 5.32 3.50 11.30
C ALA A 46 5.16 3.71 12.81
N LEU A 47 5.62 4.83 13.37
CA LEU A 47 5.41 5.16 14.79
C LEU A 47 3.92 5.27 15.14
N ASP A 48 3.15 5.94 14.29
CA ASP A 48 1.70 6.14 14.50
C ASP A 48 0.93 4.81 14.51
N LEU A 49 1.32 3.85 13.65
CA LEU A 49 0.75 2.50 13.62
C LEU A 49 1.26 1.62 14.76
N ALA A 50 2.56 1.65 15.03
CA ALA A 50 3.18 0.84 16.07
C ALA A 50 2.81 1.26 17.49
N GLY A 51 2.40 2.53 17.66
CA GLY A 51 1.90 3.10 18.91
C GLY A 51 0.47 2.68 19.27
N GLN A 52 -0.24 1.95 18.38
CA GLN A 52 -1.53 1.36 18.73
C GLN A 52 -1.37 0.30 19.83
N PRO A 53 -2.39 0.09 20.68
CA PRO A 53 -2.43 -1.03 21.60
C PRO A 53 -2.21 -2.36 20.84
N PRO A 54 -1.42 -3.31 21.38
CA PRO A 54 -1.07 -4.55 20.67
C PRO A 54 -2.29 -5.28 20.09
N ASP A 55 -3.37 -5.37 20.87
CA ASP A 55 -4.61 -6.08 20.52
C ASP A 55 -5.36 -5.44 19.34
N LEU A 56 -5.21 -4.13 19.16
CA LEU A 56 -5.83 -3.37 18.08
C LEU A 56 -4.90 -3.20 16.88
N ARG A 57 -3.58 -3.22 17.11
CA ARG A 57 -2.57 -2.99 16.09
C ARG A 57 -2.63 -4.03 14.98
N MET A 58 -2.60 -5.32 15.32
CA MET A 58 -2.52 -6.38 14.31
C MET A 58 -3.75 -6.41 13.38
N PRO A 59 -5.00 -6.38 13.88
CA PRO A 59 -6.18 -6.34 13.01
C PRO A 59 -6.23 -5.08 12.13
N PHE A 60 -5.88 -3.93 12.72
CA PHE A 60 -5.90 -2.65 12.02
C PHE A 60 -4.86 -2.58 10.91
N VAL A 61 -3.59 -2.87 11.23
CA VAL A 61 -2.49 -2.83 10.25
C VAL A 61 -2.70 -3.86 9.14
N GLY A 62 -3.18 -5.07 9.48
CA GLY A 62 -3.53 -6.08 8.47
C GLY A 62 -4.65 -5.64 7.53
N THR A 63 -5.62 -4.87 8.03
CA THR A 63 -6.67 -4.28 7.18
C THR A 63 -6.10 -3.23 6.24
N MET A 64 -5.21 -2.36 6.73
CA MET A 64 -4.57 -1.35 5.89
C MET A 64 -3.68 -1.98 4.80
N LEU A 65 -2.98 -3.07 5.12
CA LEU A 65 -2.19 -3.81 4.14
C LEU A 65 -3.07 -4.39 3.03
N ARG A 66 -4.17 -5.09 3.39
CA ARG A 66 -5.09 -5.66 2.39
C ARG A 66 -5.66 -4.60 1.47
N MET A 67 -6.07 -3.45 2.01
CA MET A 67 -6.57 -2.33 1.20
C MET A 67 -5.51 -1.81 0.24
N ALA A 68 -4.27 -1.65 0.70
CA ALA A 68 -3.19 -1.18 -0.17
C ALA A 68 -2.89 -2.20 -1.29
N LEU A 69 -2.86 -3.49 -0.98
CA LEU A 69 -2.64 -4.55 -1.99
C LEU A 69 -3.77 -4.59 -3.04
N GLN A 70 -5.03 -4.47 -2.61
CA GLN A 70 -6.18 -4.41 -3.53
C GLN A 70 -6.11 -3.20 -4.45
N GLU A 71 -5.70 -2.05 -3.94
CA GLU A 71 -5.53 -0.84 -4.75
C GLU A 71 -4.36 -0.96 -5.73
N MET A 72 -3.26 -1.62 -5.34
CA MET A 72 -2.15 -1.93 -6.25
C MET A 72 -2.55 -2.90 -7.37
N GLU A 73 -3.34 -3.92 -7.05
CA GLU A 73 -3.88 -4.88 -8.03
C GLU A 73 -4.77 -4.16 -9.06
N GLN A 74 -5.68 -3.31 -8.60
CA GLN A 74 -6.54 -2.50 -9.48
C GLN A 74 -5.73 -1.54 -10.37
N ALA A 75 -4.67 -0.94 -9.82
CA ALA A 75 -3.79 -0.08 -10.59
C ALA A 75 -3.06 -0.88 -11.68
N ALA A 76 -2.55 -2.08 -11.36
CA ALA A 76 -1.90 -2.96 -12.31
C ALA A 76 -2.83 -3.39 -13.45
N ASP A 77 -4.07 -3.75 -13.14
CA ASP A 77 -5.09 -4.14 -14.12
C ASP A 77 -5.45 -2.97 -15.05
N SER A 78 -5.55 -1.75 -14.53
CA SER A 78 -5.86 -0.56 -15.32
C SER A 78 -4.76 -0.18 -16.34
N VAL A 79 -3.51 -0.58 -16.08
CA VAL A 79 -2.38 -0.38 -17.00
C VAL A 79 -2.39 -1.42 -18.14
N GLN A 80 -2.98 -2.59 -17.91
CA GLN A 80 -3.04 -3.67 -18.90
C GLN A 80 -4.20 -3.53 -19.91
N ASP A 81 -5.15 -2.60 -19.69
CA ASP A 81 -6.36 -2.47 -20.51
C ASP A 81 -6.45 -1.21 -21.42
N PRO A 82 -5.53 -0.98 -22.40
CA PRO A 82 -5.80 -0.02 -23.49
C PRO A 82 -5.99 -0.62 -24.89
N VAL A 83 -5.74 -1.92 -25.15
CA VAL A 83 -5.57 -2.40 -26.56
C VAL A 83 -6.38 -3.66 -26.98
N MET A 84 -7.03 -4.40 -26.09
CA MET A 84 -7.61 -5.72 -26.47
C MET A 84 -9.11 -5.76 -26.81
N ARG A 85 -9.75 -4.63 -27.17
CA ARG A 85 -11.12 -4.65 -27.73
C ARG A 85 -11.28 -3.94 -29.08
N GLY A 86 -10.17 -3.62 -29.75
CA GLY A 86 -10.16 -2.83 -30.99
C GLY A 86 -9.78 -3.57 -32.27
N ARG A 87 -9.60 -4.91 -32.27
CA ARG A 87 -9.21 -5.66 -33.47
C ARG A 87 -9.93 -7.01 -33.56
N GLY A 88 -11.15 -6.94 -34.07
CA GLY A 88 -11.91 -8.06 -34.62
C GLY A 88 -12.84 -7.54 -35.71
N GLU A 89 -12.31 -6.66 -36.55
CA GLU A 89 -12.97 -6.12 -37.72
C GLU A 89 -12.82 -7.11 -38.89
N VAL A 90 -13.98 -7.57 -39.39
CA VAL A 90 -14.33 -7.85 -40.79
C VAL A 90 -13.71 -9.07 -41.51
N GLU A 91 -14.56 -9.65 -42.37
CA GLU A 91 -14.30 -10.60 -43.46
C GLU A 91 -14.40 -12.11 -43.16
N SER A 92 -15.62 -12.63 -43.32
CA SER A 92 -15.84 -13.64 -44.38
C SER A 92 -17.31 -13.62 -44.81
N ALA A 93 -17.65 -12.62 -45.63
CA ALA A 93 -18.67 -12.81 -46.65
C ALA A 93 -17.95 -13.48 -47.83
N GLY A 94 -18.24 -14.76 -48.03
CA GLY A 94 -17.75 -15.60 -49.12
C GLY A 94 -18.60 -16.85 -49.19
#